data_AF-A0A1I1MJU0-F1
#
_entry.id   AF-A0A1I1MJU0-F1
#
_cell.length_a   1.000
_cell.length_b   1.000
_cell.length_c   1.000
_cell.angle_alpha   90.00
_cell.angle_beta   90.00
_cell.angle_gamma   90.00
#
_symmetry.space_group_name_H-M   'P 1'
#
loop_
_entity.id
_entity.type
_entity.pdbx_description
1 polymer ?
#
loop_
_entity_poly.entity_id
_entity_poly.type
_entity_poly.pdbx_seq_one_letter_code
_entity_poly.pdbx_strand_id
1 'polypeptide(L)'
;MFKRMKAYKEEFGRTTVSKNHADQTLIGWYYKQKLIYNDPELEMPKEHLEKLESIDFHFGDGKDERTDFIRKRWLKLLEKALRQGEEISQIHSYIFEGENLGTWLQESKKDIETRALIEKAGFDYNKKSRSPKNSAIRFLSNLEEDLNPKKSKYQTLFNSRIIHRKDKIPDYLINEINKLWKQKFKEDRSWIKKSRVKDYTEEWKKFRNNKSINPEGKWFKPKPYMGNIYEWVWGKRKNKSKMDLVIDKFNKEELKELKNEGFPIE
;
A
#
# COMPACT_ATOMS: atom_id res chain seq x y z
N MET A 1 -44.04 6.46 30.50
CA MET A 1 -42.70 6.75 29.96
C MET A 1 -42.21 5.76 28.91
N PHE A 2 -42.28 4.44 29.14
CA PHE A 2 -41.83 3.43 28.18
C PHE A 2 -42.33 3.64 26.73
N LYS A 3 -43.63 3.95 26.53
CA LYS A 3 -44.19 4.26 25.20
C LYS A 3 -43.46 5.42 24.49
N ARG A 4 -43.02 6.44 25.23
CA ARG A 4 -42.25 7.58 24.68
C ARG A 4 -40.84 7.17 24.27
N MET A 5 -40.20 6.29 25.04
CA MET A 5 -38.90 5.73 24.66
C MET A 5 -39.01 4.85 23.41
N LYS A 6 -40.08 4.07 23.29
CA LYS A 6 -40.35 3.29 22.08
C LYS A 6 -40.50 4.19 20.84
N ALA A 7 -41.27 5.27 20.95
CA ALA A 7 -41.40 6.26 19.87
C ALA A 7 -40.06 6.91 19.53
N TYR A 8 -39.24 7.27 20.53
CA TYR A 8 -37.89 7.79 20.31
C TYR A 8 -37.00 6.78 19.55
N LYS A 9 -37.06 5.48 19.89
CA LYS A 9 -36.33 4.43 19.16
C LYS A 9 -36.79 4.33 17.71
N GLU A 10 -38.09 4.39 17.46
CA GLU A 10 -38.66 4.34 16.11
C GLU A 10 -38.22 5.55 15.25
N GLU A 11 -38.15 6.74 15.86
CA GLU A 11 -37.74 7.97 15.19
C GLU A 11 -36.22 8.03 14.93
N PHE A 12 -35.40 7.73 15.94
CA PHE A 12 -33.95 7.94 15.88
C PHE A 12 -33.13 6.67 15.65
N GLY A 13 -33.77 5.49 15.66
CA GLY A 13 -33.13 4.18 15.47
C GLY A 13 -32.23 3.74 16.63
N ARG A 14 -32.33 4.37 17.81
CA ARG A 14 -31.48 4.12 19.00
C ARG A 14 -32.22 4.43 20.30
N THR A 15 -31.70 3.94 21.43
CA THR A 15 -32.30 4.19 22.76
C THR A 15 -31.53 5.20 23.61
N THR A 16 -30.29 5.55 23.25
CA THR A 16 -29.57 6.68 23.85
C THR A 16 -30.23 8.03 23.53
N VAL A 17 -30.73 8.69 24.57
CA VAL A 17 -31.31 10.03 24.50
C VAL A 17 -30.21 11.10 24.63
N SER A 18 -30.23 12.10 23.73
CA SER A 18 -29.29 13.23 23.78
C SER A 18 -29.57 14.13 24.98
N LYS A 19 -28.51 14.65 25.63
CA LYS A 19 -28.61 15.65 26.71
C LYS A 19 -29.37 16.93 26.28
N ASN A 20 -29.37 17.22 24.99
CA ASN A 20 -30.04 18.40 24.41
C ASN A 20 -31.37 18.05 23.72
N HIS A 21 -31.93 16.86 23.96
CA HIS A 21 -33.22 16.49 23.38
C HIS A 21 -34.37 17.36 23.94
N ALA A 22 -35.42 17.58 23.15
CA ALA A 22 -36.51 18.48 23.51
C ALA A 22 -37.34 17.97 24.70
N ASP A 23 -37.60 16.65 24.79
CA ASP A 23 -38.30 16.05 25.92
C ASP A 23 -37.36 15.84 27.12
N GLN A 24 -37.30 16.84 28.01
CA GLN A 24 -36.52 16.80 29.24
C GLN A 24 -36.98 15.71 30.22
N THR A 25 -38.25 15.32 30.17
CA THR A 25 -38.79 14.25 31.03
C THR A 25 -38.30 12.89 30.55
N LEU A 26 -38.24 12.69 29.23
CA LEU A 26 -37.66 11.49 28.63
C LEU A 26 -36.16 11.36 28.97
N ILE A 27 -35.41 12.47 28.92
CA ILE A 27 -33.99 12.51 29.32
C ILE A 27 -33.84 12.05 30.78
N GLY A 28 -34.56 12.68 31.70
CA GLY A 28 -34.48 12.34 33.12
C GLY A 28 -34.88 10.89 33.39
N TRP A 29 -35.92 10.40 32.71
CA TRP A 29 -36.35 9.01 32.83
C TRP A 29 -35.30 8.02 32.31
N TYR A 30 -34.69 8.29 31.15
CA TYR A 30 -33.61 7.50 30.55
C TYR A 30 -32.43 7.35 31.51
N TYR A 31 -31.94 8.46 32.08
CA TYR A 31 -30.84 8.42 33.05
C TYR A 31 -31.20 7.64 34.31
N LYS A 32 -32.43 7.79 34.82
CA LYS A 32 -32.89 7.01 35.99
C LYS A 32 -32.88 5.50 35.73
N GLN A 33 -33.26 5.04 34.54
CA GLN A 33 -33.24 3.61 34.22
C GLN A 33 -31.81 3.06 34.28
N LYS A 34 -30.84 3.82 33.77
CA LYS A 34 -29.42 3.45 33.81
C LYS A 34 -28.85 3.48 35.22
N LEU A 35 -29.23 4.47 36.03
CA LEU A 35 -28.80 4.54 37.43
C LEU A 35 -29.30 3.32 38.19
N ILE A 36 -30.60 2.99 38.09
CA ILE A 36 -31.19 1.83 38.77
C ILE A 36 -30.54 0.52 38.31
N TYR A 37 -30.28 0.36 37.00
CA TYR A 37 -29.68 -0.88 36.49
C TYR A 37 -28.22 -1.08 36.94
N ASN A 38 -27.46 0.00 37.08
CA ASN A 38 -26.04 -0.05 37.45
C ASN A 38 -25.81 0.15 38.96
N ASP A 39 -26.87 0.27 39.75
CA ASP A 39 -26.79 0.44 41.19
C ASP A 39 -26.45 -0.90 41.87
N PRO A 40 -25.46 -0.94 42.77
CA PRO A 40 -25.05 -2.19 43.41
C PRO A 40 -26.06 -2.72 44.45
N GLU A 41 -26.99 -1.88 44.93
CA GLU A 41 -27.94 -2.21 46.00
C GLU A 41 -29.38 -2.33 45.50
N LEU A 42 -29.74 -1.64 44.41
CA LEU A 42 -31.09 -1.64 43.85
C LEU A 42 -31.24 -2.67 42.71
N GLU A 43 -32.20 -3.59 42.86
CA GLU A 43 -32.58 -4.50 41.77
C GLU A 43 -33.74 -3.92 40.95
N MET A 44 -33.55 -3.80 39.64
CA MET A 44 -34.62 -3.41 38.73
C MET A 44 -35.70 -4.49 38.67
N PRO A 45 -37.01 -4.15 38.76
CA PRO A 45 -38.06 -5.15 38.64
C PRO A 45 -37.95 -5.93 37.32
N LYS A 46 -37.99 -7.27 37.39
CA LYS A 46 -37.77 -8.18 36.25
C LYS A 46 -38.68 -7.88 35.05
N GLU A 47 -39.98 -7.68 35.30
CA GLU A 47 -40.94 -7.33 34.24
C GLU A 47 -40.60 -6.00 33.54
N HIS A 48 -39.96 -5.08 34.26
CA HIS A 48 -39.56 -3.79 33.70
C HIS A 48 -38.25 -3.91 32.92
N LEU A 49 -37.32 -4.73 33.40
CA LEU A 49 -36.10 -5.08 32.67
C LEU A 49 -36.43 -5.75 31.33
N GLU A 50 -37.29 -6.77 31.33
CA GLU A 50 -37.75 -7.46 30.12
C GLU A 50 -38.39 -6.49 29.10
N LYS A 51 -39.16 -5.50 29.60
CA LYS A 51 -39.73 -4.45 28.74
C LYS A 51 -38.63 -3.60 28.10
N LEU A 52 -37.62 -3.19 28.86
CA LEU A 52 -36.50 -2.41 28.32
C LEU A 52 -35.66 -3.24 27.34
N GLU A 53 -35.41 -4.50 27.63
CA GLU A 53 -34.72 -5.43 26.73
C GLU A 53 -35.50 -5.63 25.41
N SER A 54 -36.83 -5.68 25.46
CA SER A 54 -37.67 -5.81 24.25
C SER A 54 -37.49 -4.67 23.23
N ILE A 55 -36.95 -3.54 23.67
CA ILE A 55 -36.62 -2.40 22.81
C ILE A 55 -35.11 -2.21 22.66
N ASP A 56 -34.29 -3.23 22.91
CA ASP A 56 -32.83 -3.16 22.87
C ASP A 56 -32.28 -1.95 23.65
N PHE A 57 -32.86 -1.68 24.84
CA PHE A 57 -32.45 -0.53 25.65
C PHE A 57 -31.00 -0.67 26.10
N HIS A 58 -30.19 0.35 25.84
CA HIS A 58 -28.77 0.35 26.19
C HIS A 58 -28.51 0.90 27.59
N PHE A 59 -28.09 0.01 28.50
CA PHE A 59 -27.77 0.37 29.88
C PHE A 59 -26.32 0.84 30.07
N GLY A 60 -25.42 0.55 29.13
CA GLY A 60 -24.00 0.93 29.14
C GLY A 60 -23.75 2.40 28.79
N ASP A 61 -22.51 2.78 28.45
CA ASP A 61 -22.22 4.17 28.04
C ASP A 61 -22.94 4.49 26.71
N GLY A 62 -23.65 5.61 26.67
CA GLY A 62 -24.33 6.06 25.44
C GLY A 62 -23.35 6.48 24.34
N LYS A 63 -22.08 6.74 24.70
CA LYS A 63 -20.99 6.90 23.73
C LYS A 63 -20.73 5.63 22.94
N ASP A 64 -20.83 4.46 23.57
CA ASP A 64 -20.58 3.17 22.94
C ASP A 64 -21.73 2.80 21.99
N GLU A 65 -23.00 2.93 22.43
CA GLU A 65 -24.17 2.69 21.56
C GLU A 65 -24.17 3.62 20.35
N ARG A 66 -23.81 4.90 20.54
CA ARG A 66 -23.69 5.85 19.42
C ARG A 66 -22.61 5.41 18.44
N THR A 67 -21.46 4.95 18.94
CA THR A 67 -20.35 4.48 18.11
C THR A 67 -20.77 3.26 17.31
N ASP A 68 -21.42 2.28 17.95
CA ASP A 68 -21.95 1.09 17.30
C ASP A 68 -23.04 1.39 16.28
N PHE A 69 -23.95 2.31 16.59
CA PHE A 69 -24.98 2.75 15.65
C PHE A 69 -24.36 3.36 14.38
N ILE A 70 -23.39 4.27 14.55
CA ILE A 70 -22.65 4.89 13.44
C ILE A 70 -21.91 3.81 12.64
N ARG A 71 -21.22 2.90 13.32
CA ARG A 71 -20.49 1.78 12.71
C ARG A 71 -21.43 0.89 11.87
N LYS A 72 -22.57 0.47 12.42
CA LYS A 72 -23.58 -0.34 11.73
C LYS A 72 -24.14 0.38 10.50
N ARG A 73 -24.41 1.69 10.60
CA ARG A 73 -24.86 2.51 9.46
C ARG A 73 -23.84 2.51 8.33
N TRP A 74 -22.57 2.74 8.64
CA TRP A 74 -21.50 2.73 7.64
C TRP A 74 -21.24 1.35 7.03
N LEU A 75 -21.30 0.28 7.83
CA LEU A 75 -21.19 -1.08 7.33
C LEU A 75 -22.31 -1.40 6.33
N LYS A 76 -23.56 -1.02 6.62
CA LYS A 76 -24.67 -1.18 5.66
C LYS A 76 -24.42 -0.41 4.36
N LEU A 77 -23.86 0.79 4.45
CA LEU A 77 -23.51 1.60 3.29
C LEU A 77 -22.40 0.94 2.46
N LEU A 78 -21.36 0.40 3.11
CA LEU A 78 -20.30 -0.36 2.47
C LEU A 78 -20.83 -1.62 1.78
N GLU A 79 -21.65 -2.41 2.45
CA GLU A 79 -22.28 -3.61 1.89
C GLU A 79 -23.16 -3.29 0.68
N LYS A 80 -23.80 -2.13 0.67
CA LYS A 80 -24.57 -1.65 -0.48
C LYS A 80 -23.66 -1.33 -1.66
N ALA A 81 -22.58 -0.57 -1.43
CA ALA A 81 -21.59 -0.26 -2.47
C ALA A 81 -20.96 -1.54 -3.04
N LEU A 82 -20.61 -2.51 -2.18
CA LEU A 82 -20.06 -3.80 -2.60
C LEU A 82 -21.04 -4.59 -3.47
N ARG A 83 -22.32 -4.65 -3.08
CA ARG A 83 -23.37 -5.33 -3.87
C ARG A 83 -23.62 -4.68 -5.22
N GLN A 84 -23.43 -3.37 -5.33
CA GLN A 84 -23.54 -2.62 -6.59
C GLN A 84 -22.30 -2.77 -7.48
N GLY A 85 -21.24 -3.43 -7.01
CA GLY A 85 -20.00 -3.61 -7.77
C GLY A 85 -19.17 -2.33 -7.90
N GLU A 86 -19.41 -1.34 -7.03
CA GLU A 86 -18.68 -0.07 -7.06
C GLU A 86 -17.17 -0.26 -6.85
N GLU A 87 -16.35 0.56 -7.51
CA GLU A 87 -14.91 0.57 -7.29
C GLU A 87 -14.55 1.37 -6.02
N ILE A 88 -14.85 0.78 -4.87
CA ILE A 88 -14.67 1.43 -3.57
C ILE A 88 -13.20 1.82 -3.33
N SER A 89 -13.01 3.05 -2.86
CA SER A 89 -11.69 3.65 -2.64
C SER A 89 -11.56 4.21 -1.22
N GLN A 90 -10.34 4.19 -0.68
CA GLN A 90 -9.99 4.72 0.64
C GLN A 90 -9.47 6.16 0.55
N ILE A 91 -9.86 6.89 -0.49
CA ILE A 91 -9.46 8.29 -0.71
C ILE A 91 -10.53 9.17 -0.07
N HIS A 92 -10.12 10.25 0.60
CA HIS A 92 -11.03 11.20 1.26
C HIS A 92 -12.09 11.82 0.33
N SER A 93 -11.91 11.79 -0.99
CA SER A 93 -12.88 12.29 -1.97
C SER A 93 -13.89 11.23 -2.43
N TYR A 94 -13.76 9.98 -1.99
CA TYR A 94 -14.69 8.93 -2.36
C TYR A 94 -15.99 9.07 -1.56
N ILE A 95 -17.05 9.48 -2.27
CA ILE A 95 -18.39 9.69 -1.74
C ILE A 95 -19.30 8.63 -2.35
N PHE A 96 -20.12 8.00 -1.53
CA PHE A 96 -21.14 7.05 -1.96
C PHE A 96 -22.47 7.44 -1.31
N GLU A 97 -23.50 7.63 -2.14
CA GLU A 97 -24.83 8.11 -1.72
C GLU A 97 -24.80 9.37 -0.85
N GLY A 98 -23.93 10.33 -1.21
CA GLY A 98 -23.79 11.60 -0.50
C GLY A 98 -22.96 11.52 0.80
N GLU A 99 -22.52 10.33 1.20
CA GLU A 99 -21.74 10.09 2.41
C GLU A 99 -20.28 9.79 2.08
N ASN A 100 -19.34 10.34 2.87
CA ASN A 100 -17.90 10.20 2.63
C ASN A 100 -17.36 8.85 3.13
N LEU A 101 -17.72 7.79 2.42
CA LEU A 101 -17.32 6.41 2.74
C LEU A 101 -15.79 6.23 2.71
N GLY A 102 -15.09 6.98 1.86
CA GLY A 102 -13.63 6.91 1.76
C GLY A 102 -12.91 7.35 3.04
N THR A 103 -13.36 8.45 3.64
CA THR A 103 -12.81 8.96 4.91
C THR A 103 -13.08 7.98 6.04
N TRP A 104 -14.31 7.46 6.15
CA TRP A 104 -14.65 6.48 7.18
C TRP A 104 -13.80 5.20 7.07
N LEU A 105 -13.60 4.67 5.86
CA LEU A 105 -12.72 3.52 5.63
C LEU A 105 -11.28 3.81 6.06
N GLN A 106 -10.78 5.02 5.81
CA GLN A 106 -9.42 5.39 6.18
C GLN A 106 -9.23 5.49 7.70
N GLU A 107 -10.20 6.06 8.42
CA GLU A 107 -10.20 6.17 9.88
C GLU A 107 -10.35 4.80 10.54
N SER A 108 -11.23 3.95 10.00
CA SER A 108 -11.54 2.61 10.51
C SER A 108 -10.37 1.63 10.46
N LYS A 109 -9.30 1.93 9.72
CA LYS A 109 -8.08 1.08 9.68
C LYS A 109 -7.40 0.91 11.05
N LYS A 110 -7.54 1.92 11.91
CA LYS A 110 -6.89 1.95 13.23
C LYS A 110 -7.68 1.17 14.28
N ASP A 111 -8.99 1.04 14.08
CA ASP A 111 -9.87 0.27 14.96
C ASP A 111 -9.91 -1.20 14.51
N ILE A 112 -9.35 -2.08 15.33
CA ILE A 112 -9.20 -3.51 15.01
C ILE A 112 -10.57 -4.16 14.78
N GLU A 113 -11.55 -3.82 15.60
CA GLU A 113 -12.89 -4.40 15.54
C GLU A 113 -13.62 -3.98 14.26
N THR A 114 -13.72 -2.67 14.00
CA THR A 114 -14.35 -2.15 12.77
C THR A 114 -13.63 -2.65 11.53
N ARG A 115 -12.29 -2.70 11.55
CA ARG A 115 -11.51 -3.23 10.43
C ARG A 115 -11.86 -4.69 10.13
N ALA A 116 -11.95 -5.55 11.16
CA ALA A 116 -12.30 -6.94 10.98
C ALA A 116 -13.72 -7.11 10.39
N LEU A 117 -14.67 -6.28 10.83
CA LEU A 117 -16.03 -6.27 10.27
C LEU A 117 -16.05 -5.83 8.79
N ILE A 118 -15.26 -4.81 8.44
CA ILE A 118 -15.12 -4.34 7.05
C ILE A 118 -14.48 -5.41 6.15
N GLU A 119 -13.42 -6.07 6.62
CA GLU A 119 -12.76 -7.16 5.89
C GLU A 119 -13.71 -8.36 5.73
N LYS A 120 -14.49 -8.69 6.76
CA LYS A 120 -15.54 -9.74 6.73
C LYS A 120 -16.67 -9.40 5.74
N ALA A 121 -17.03 -8.12 5.60
CA ALA A 121 -18.00 -7.68 4.61
C ALA A 121 -17.49 -7.83 3.16
N GLY A 122 -16.18 -8.06 2.96
CA GLY A 122 -15.56 -8.32 1.66
C GLY A 122 -14.68 -7.17 1.14
N PHE A 123 -14.45 -6.12 1.94
CA PHE A 123 -13.54 -5.04 1.53
C PHE A 123 -12.09 -5.35 1.88
N ASP A 124 -11.23 -5.46 0.86
CA ASP A 124 -9.80 -5.69 1.06
C ASP A 124 -9.00 -4.38 1.17
N TYR A 125 -8.56 -4.06 2.39
CA TYR A 125 -7.68 -2.91 2.65
C TYR A 125 -6.34 -2.99 1.90
N ASN A 126 -5.85 -4.19 1.64
CA ASN A 126 -4.55 -4.44 1.02
C ASN A 126 -4.59 -4.39 -0.51
N LYS A 127 -5.79 -4.37 -1.11
CA LYS A 127 -5.99 -4.35 -2.56
C LYS A 127 -5.22 -3.25 -3.27
N LYS A 128 -5.01 -2.08 -2.64
CA LYS A 128 -4.21 -0.95 -3.17
C LYS A 128 -2.93 -0.68 -2.36
N SER A 129 -2.59 -1.52 -1.39
CA SER A 129 -1.39 -1.35 -0.56
C SER A 129 -0.09 -1.37 -1.38
N ARG A 130 0.87 -0.53 -0.97
CA ARG A 130 2.20 -0.40 -1.60
C ARG A 130 3.29 -1.24 -0.91
N SER A 131 2.91 -2.07 0.07
CA SER A 131 3.86 -2.96 0.74
C SER A 131 4.51 -3.92 -0.28
N PRO A 132 5.78 -4.31 -0.09
CA PRO A 132 6.45 -5.26 -0.99
C PRO A 132 5.67 -6.57 -1.14
N LYS A 133 5.18 -7.13 -0.03
CA LYS A 133 4.32 -8.34 0.00
C LYS A 133 3.07 -8.18 -0.86
N ASN A 134 2.26 -7.14 -0.62
CA ASN A 134 1.00 -6.95 -1.35
C ASN A 134 1.22 -6.58 -2.81
N SER A 135 2.34 -5.92 -3.12
CA SER A 135 2.74 -5.63 -4.51
C SER A 135 3.10 -6.92 -5.25
N ALA A 136 3.79 -7.85 -4.59
CA ALA A 136 4.13 -9.17 -5.14
C ALA A 136 2.89 -10.05 -5.34
N ILE A 137 1.99 -10.11 -4.35
CA ILE A 137 0.71 -10.83 -4.46
C ILE A 137 -0.10 -10.30 -5.67
N ARG A 138 -0.24 -8.98 -5.80
CA ARG A 138 -0.96 -8.40 -6.93
C ARG A 138 -0.28 -8.65 -8.27
N PHE A 139 1.05 -8.63 -8.29
CA PHE A 139 1.79 -8.99 -9.50
C PHE A 139 1.50 -10.42 -9.93
N LEU A 140 1.44 -11.37 -8.98
CA LEU A 140 1.07 -12.76 -9.23
C LEU A 140 -0.35 -12.86 -9.78
N SER A 141 -1.36 -12.35 -9.06
CA SER A 141 -2.77 -12.41 -9.48
C SER A 141 -2.97 -11.82 -10.89
N ASN A 142 -2.38 -10.65 -11.14
CA ASN A 142 -2.47 -10.02 -12.46
C ASN A 142 -1.82 -10.87 -13.58
N LEU A 143 -0.75 -11.61 -13.30
CA LEU A 143 -0.07 -12.46 -14.29
C LEU A 143 -0.81 -13.80 -14.48
N GLU A 144 -1.43 -14.30 -13.42
CA GLU A 144 -2.22 -15.52 -13.42
C GLU A 144 -3.50 -15.34 -14.26
N GLU A 145 -4.27 -14.29 -13.95
CA GLU A 145 -5.55 -13.93 -14.59
C GLU A 145 -5.39 -13.50 -16.06
N ASP A 146 -4.22 -12.98 -16.46
CA ASP A 146 -3.96 -12.60 -17.85
C ASP A 146 -3.77 -13.86 -18.71
N LEU A 147 -4.79 -14.15 -19.54
CA LEU A 147 -4.82 -15.29 -20.45
C LEU A 147 -3.76 -15.19 -21.55
N ASN A 148 -3.37 -13.97 -21.96
CA ASN A 148 -2.39 -13.75 -23.01
C ASN A 148 -1.37 -12.67 -22.60
N PRO A 149 -0.51 -12.97 -21.60
CA PRO A 149 0.33 -11.95 -21.00
C PRO A 149 1.46 -11.53 -21.95
N LYS A 150 1.57 -10.22 -22.19
CA LYS A 150 2.71 -9.65 -22.94
C LYS A 150 3.94 -9.56 -22.03
N LYS A 151 4.98 -10.33 -22.32
CA LYS A 151 6.23 -10.37 -21.54
C LYS A 151 6.81 -8.98 -21.22
N SER A 152 6.89 -8.08 -22.21
CA SER A 152 7.46 -6.74 -22.05
C SER A 152 6.70 -5.88 -21.02
N LYS A 153 5.37 -5.99 -20.97
CA LYS A 153 4.50 -5.34 -19.98
C LYS A 153 4.83 -5.83 -18.58
N TYR A 154 4.82 -7.15 -18.36
CA TYR A 154 5.11 -7.74 -17.05
C TYR A 154 6.56 -7.54 -16.61
N GLN A 155 7.50 -7.50 -17.54
CA GLN A 155 8.89 -7.17 -17.24
C GLN A 155 9.05 -5.73 -16.76
N THR A 156 8.35 -4.78 -17.39
CA THR A 156 8.33 -3.38 -16.94
C THR A 156 7.70 -3.25 -15.54
N LEU A 157 6.58 -3.94 -15.30
CA LEU A 157 5.93 -3.96 -13.99
C LEU A 157 6.81 -4.58 -12.91
N PHE A 158 7.44 -5.72 -13.19
CA PHE A 158 8.36 -6.39 -12.28
C PHE A 158 9.55 -5.49 -11.94
N ASN A 159 10.19 -4.90 -12.95
CA ASN A 159 11.36 -4.04 -12.78
C ASN A 159 11.07 -2.73 -12.02
N SER A 160 9.83 -2.24 -12.08
CA SER A 160 9.43 -0.99 -11.42
C SER A 160 8.84 -1.19 -10.03
N ARG A 161 8.23 -2.34 -9.75
CA ARG A 161 7.47 -2.58 -8.50
C ARG A 161 8.09 -3.63 -7.58
N ILE A 162 8.82 -4.60 -8.13
CA ILE A 162 9.24 -5.80 -7.42
C ILE A 162 10.76 -5.83 -7.20
N ILE A 163 11.55 -5.70 -8.27
CA ILE A 163 12.99 -6.01 -8.26
C ILE A 163 13.80 -5.21 -7.23
N HIS A 164 13.47 -3.94 -7.01
CA HIS A 164 14.21 -3.03 -6.13
C HIS A 164 13.89 -3.23 -4.65
N ARG A 165 12.90 -4.08 -4.34
CA ARG A 165 12.46 -4.38 -2.97
C ARG A 165 12.50 -5.88 -2.69
N LYS A 166 13.25 -6.65 -3.49
CA LYS A 166 13.31 -8.11 -3.42
C LYS A 166 13.61 -8.61 -2.00
N ASP A 167 14.49 -7.93 -1.27
CA ASP A 167 14.93 -8.34 0.07
C ASP A 167 13.83 -8.15 1.14
N LYS A 168 12.73 -7.48 0.79
CA LYS A 168 11.56 -7.27 1.66
C LYS A 168 10.36 -8.12 1.24
N ILE A 169 10.53 -9.01 0.25
CA ILE A 169 9.50 -9.92 -0.23
C ILE A 169 9.76 -11.30 0.38
N PRO A 170 8.77 -11.94 1.01
CA PRO A 170 8.89 -13.31 1.51
C PRO A 170 9.34 -14.30 0.43
N ASP A 171 10.20 -15.25 0.81
CA ASP A 171 10.79 -16.24 -0.12
C ASP A 171 9.74 -17.07 -0.87
N TYR A 172 8.64 -17.43 -0.20
CA TYR A 172 7.56 -18.19 -0.84
C TYR A 172 6.94 -17.42 -2.03
N LEU A 173 6.82 -16.09 -1.95
CA LEU A 173 6.31 -15.27 -3.06
C LEU A 173 7.33 -15.14 -4.17
N ILE A 174 8.62 -15.08 -3.85
CA ILE A 174 9.70 -15.10 -4.85
C ILE A 174 9.63 -16.40 -5.66
N ASN A 175 9.46 -17.53 -4.98
CA ASN A 175 9.34 -18.85 -5.60
C ASN A 175 8.09 -18.95 -6.49
N GLU A 176 6.93 -18.49 -6.02
CA GLU A 176 5.71 -18.46 -6.83
C GLU A 176 5.84 -17.55 -8.06
N ILE A 177 6.48 -16.39 -7.92
CA ILE A 177 6.73 -15.50 -9.07
C ILE A 177 7.61 -16.19 -10.11
N ASN A 178 8.69 -16.86 -9.68
CA ASN A 178 9.57 -17.57 -10.58
C ASN A 178 8.84 -18.71 -11.30
N LYS A 179 8.04 -19.49 -10.57
CA LYS A 179 7.24 -20.60 -11.11
C LYS A 179 6.24 -20.11 -12.15
N LEU A 180 5.43 -19.10 -11.82
CA LEU A 180 4.42 -18.55 -12.72
C LEU A 180 5.06 -17.88 -13.94
N TRP A 181 6.17 -17.17 -13.77
CA TRP A 181 6.92 -16.58 -14.89
C TRP A 181 7.41 -17.65 -15.86
N LYS A 182 8.02 -18.73 -15.35
CA LYS A 182 8.49 -19.85 -16.17
C LYS A 182 7.35 -20.56 -16.87
N GLN A 183 6.20 -20.72 -16.20
CA GLN A 183 5.01 -21.31 -16.80
C GLN A 183 4.50 -20.48 -18.00
N LYS A 184 4.34 -19.16 -17.82
CA LYS A 184 3.76 -18.25 -18.83
C LYS A 184 4.74 -17.88 -19.95
N PHE A 185 6.04 -17.76 -19.67
CA PHE A 185 7.04 -17.25 -20.63
C PHE A 185 8.12 -18.26 -21.02
N LYS A 186 8.13 -19.46 -20.44
CA LYS A 186 9.09 -20.55 -20.71
C LYS A 186 10.56 -20.16 -20.51
N GLU A 187 10.82 -19.25 -19.57
CA GLU A 187 12.17 -18.82 -19.20
C GLU A 187 12.27 -18.56 -17.69
N ASP A 188 13.49 -18.52 -17.15
CA ASP A 188 13.71 -18.15 -15.76
C ASP A 188 13.72 -16.62 -15.58
N ARG A 189 13.15 -16.15 -14.47
CA ARG A 189 13.06 -14.71 -14.17
C ARG A 189 14.34 -14.21 -13.51
N SER A 190 15.02 -13.27 -14.16
CA SER A 190 16.16 -12.58 -13.54
C SER A 190 15.73 -11.55 -12.51
N TRP A 191 16.29 -11.65 -11.31
CA TRP A 191 16.17 -10.72 -10.18
C TRP A 191 17.28 -9.67 -10.14
N ILE A 192 18.13 -9.64 -11.17
CA ILE A 192 19.20 -8.65 -11.33
C ILE A 192 18.75 -7.63 -12.38
N LYS A 193 18.74 -6.35 -11.99
CA LYS A 193 18.40 -5.27 -12.93
C LYS A 193 19.54 -5.11 -13.92
N LYS A 194 19.35 -5.57 -15.16
CA LYS A 194 20.29 -5.28 -16.24
C LYS A 194 20.31 -3.76 -16.48
N SER A 195 21.50 -3.16 -16.43
CA SER A 195 21.69 -1.76 -16.81
C SER A 195 21.29 -1.59 -18.28
N ARG A 196 20.57 -0.50 -18.59
CA ARG A 196 20.33 -0.10 -19.99
C ARG A 196 21.58 0.50 -20.63
N VAL A 197 22.52 0.98 -19.80
CA VAL A 197 23.80 1.52 -20.25
C VAL A 197 24.73 0.34 -20.46
N LYS A 198 25.10 0.10 -21.72
CA LYS A 198 26.15 -0.86 -22.06
C LYS A 198 27.45 -0.41 -21.38
N ASP A 199 28.07 -1.32 -20.66
CA ASP A 199 29.38 -1.11 -20.08
C ASP A 199 30.42 -1.37 -21.17
N TYR A 200 31.25 -0.36 -21.45
CA TYR A 200 32.30 -0.40 -22.47
C TYR A 200 33.70 -0.47 -21.87
N THR A 201 33.83 -0.88 -20.60
CA THR A 201 35.13 -0.92 -19.90
C THR A 201 36.17 -1.77 -20.66
N GLU A 202 35.77 -2.94 -21.16
CA GLU A 202 36.66 -3.82 -21.92
C GLU A 202 37.06 -3.20 -23.26
N GLU A 203 36.10 -2.65 -24.01
CA GLU A 203 36.40 -1.93 -25.25
C GLU A 203 37.31 -0.70 -25.00
N TRP A 204 37.15 -0.04 -23.85
CA TRP A 204 37.98 1.09 -23.45
C TRP A 204 39.42 0.69 -23.11
N LYS A 205 39.62 -0.40 -22.37
CA LYS A 205 40.95 -0.98 -22.13
C LYS A 205 41.62 -1.45 -23.43
N LYS A 206 40.85 -2.07 -24.33
CA LYS A 206 41.33 -2.45 -25.67
C LYS A 206 41.76 -1.22 -26.47
N PHE A 207 40.99 -0.13 -26.42
CA PHE A 207 41.38 1.14 -27.04
C PHE A 207 42.69 1.70 -26.46
N ARG A 208 42.86 1.67 -25.13
CA ARG A 208 44.11 2.12 -24.46
C ARG A 208 45.32 1.32 -24.95
N ASN A 209 45.19 0.02 -25.13
CA ASN A 209 46.29 -0.86 -25.55
C ASN A 209 46.49 -0.96 -27.07
N ASN A 210 45.60 -0.37 -27.88
CA ASN A 210 45.67 -0.46 -29.33
C ASN A 210 46.68 0.55 -29.90
N LYS A 211 47.91 0.11 -30.12
CA LYS A 211 49.00 0.96 -30.66
C LYS A 211 48.73 1.52 -32.07
N SER A 212 47.88 0.89 -32.87
CA SER A 212 47.56 1.36 -34.22
C SER A 212 46.67 2.60 -34.21
N ILE A 213 45.69 2.65 -33.29
CA ILE A 213 44.70 3.74 -33.20
C ILE A 213 45.08 4.74 -32.10
N ASN A 214 45.79 4.28 -31.07
CA ASN A 214 46.18 5.03 -29.89
C ASN A 214 47.65 4.79 -29.54
N PRO A 215 48.61 5.27 -30.36
CA PRO A 215 50.04 5.03 -30.16
C PRO A 215 50.58 5.61 -28.84
N GLU A 216 49.97 6.69 -28.34
CA GLU A 216 50.34 7.33 -27.07
C GLU A 216 49.81 6.57 -25.84
N GLY A 217 48.92 5.59 -26.01
CA GLY A 217 48.35 4.83 -24.89
C GLY A 217 47.44 5.64 -23.97
N LYS A 218 46.87 6.75 -24.43
CA LYS A 218 46.02 7.63 -23.61
C LYS A 218 44.67 7.00 -23.31
N TRP A 219 44.15 7.21 -22.11
CA TRP A 219 42.79 6.83 -21.73
C TRP A 219 41.72 7.71 -22.37
N PHE A 220 42.04 8.91 -22.85
CA PHE A 220 41.08 9.78 -23.54
C PHE A 220 41.60 10.40 -24.85
N LYS A 221 40.83 10.27 -25.93
CA LYS A 221 41.05 10.98 -27.21
C LYS A 221 39.73 11.52 -27.78
N PRO A 222 39.78 12.49 -28.73
CA PRO A 222 38.61 12.97 -29.44
C PRO A 222 37.83 11.86 -30.16
N LYS A 223 36.55 12.12 -30.42
CA LYS A 223 35.59 11.17 -31.03
C LYS A 223 36.09 10.42 -32.28
N PRO A 224 36.83 11.03 -33.21
CA PRO A 224 37.36 10.33 -34.39
C PRO A 224 38.24 9.11 -34.06
N TYR A 225 38.95 9.12 -32.93
CA TYR A 225 39.85 8.03 -32.52
C TYR A 225 39.12 6.95 -31.71
N MET A 226 38.17 7.36 -30.86
CA MET A 226 37.48 6.47 -29.94
C MET A 226 36.21 5.85 -30.54
N GLY A 227 35.63 6.47 -31.57
CA GLY A 227 34.40 6.01 -32.20
C GLY A 227 33.25 5.90 -31.19
N ASN A 228 32.62 4.72 -31.14
CA ASN A 228 31.37 4.49 -30.41
C ASN A 228 31.51 4.55 -28.88
N ILE A 229 32.72 4.44 -28.32
CA ILE A 229 32.93 4.53 -26.87
C ILE A 229 33.15 5.97 -26.39
N TYR A 230 33.33 6.93 -27.30
CA TYR A 230 33.69 8.32 -26.96
C TYR A 230 32.74 8.96 -25.92
N GLU A 231 31.43 8.97 -26.20
CA GLU A 231 30.44 9.63 -25.31
C GLU A 231 30.40 8.96 -23.93
N TRP A 232 30.60 7.64 -23.88
CA TRP A 232 30.64 6.89 -22.64
C TRP A 232 31.88 7.27 -21.83
N VAL A 233 33.08 7.27 -22.44
CA VAL A 233 34.34 7.65 -21.77
C VAL A 233 34.35 9.13 -21.38
N TRP A 234 33.89 10.02 -22.26
CA TRP A 234 33.77 11.45 -21.97
C TRP A 234 32.88 11.70 -20.74
N GLY A 235 31.77 10.96 -20.63
CA GLY A 235 30.91 10.98 -19.46
C GLY A 235 31.61 10.56 -18.16
N LYS A 236 32.51 9.56 -18.21
CA LYS A 236 33.34 9.16 -17.06
C LYS A 236 34.35 10.24 -16.68
N ARG A 237 34.99 10.86 -17.68
CA ARG A 237 35.96 11.94 -17.48
C ARG A 237 35.35 13.19 -16.85
N LYS A 238 34.08 13.48 -17.13
CA LYS A 238 33.40 14.69 -16.62
C LYS A 238 32.66 14.51 -15.31
N ASN A 239 32.33 13.28 -14.91
CA ASN A 239 31.42 13.05 -13.78
C ASN A 239 31.91 11.91 -12.90
N LYS A 240 32.26 12.24 -11.65
CA LYS A 240 32.72 11.30 -10.61
C LYS A 240 31.75 10.13 -10.42
N SER A 241 30.46 10.41 -10.21
CA SER A 241 29.45 9.35 -10.01
C SER A 241 29.37 8.37 -11.18
N LYS A 242 29.68 8.80 -12.40
CA LYS A 242 29.74 7.90 -13.55
C LYS A 242 31.04 7.09 -13.53
N MET A 243 32.18 7.69 -13.18
CA MET A 243 33.47 7.01 -13.04
C MET A 243 33.42 5.93 -11.95
N ASP A 244 32.82 6.24 -10.80
CA ASP A 244 32.70 5.34 -9.65
C ASP A 244 31.98 4.01 -9.99
N LEU A 245 31.11 4.00 -11.01
CA LEU A 245 30.39 2.79 -11.46
C LEU A 245 31.29 1.71 -12.09
N VAL A 246 32.54 2.05 -12.45
CA VAL A 246 33.47 1.14 -13.12
C VAL A 246 34.85 1.14 -12.47
N ILE A 247 35.05 1.85 -11.36
CA ILE A 247 36.35 2.06 -10.72
C ILE A 247 36.98 0.74 -10.24
N ASP A 248 36.13 -0.19 -9.80
CA ASP A 248 36.47 -1.54 -9.35
C ASP A 248 37.02 -2.44 -10.45
N LYS A 249 36.89 -2.02 -11.71
CA LYS A 249 37.36 -2.77 -12.89
C LYS A 249 38.76 -2.38 -13.34
N PHE A 250 39.37 -1.37 -12.70
CA PHE A 250 40.72 -0.91 -13.02
C PHE A 250 41.70 -1.31 -11.92
N ASN A 251 42.92 -1.66 -12.32
CA ASN A 251 43.99 -1.93 -11.36
C ASN A 251 44.61 -0.61 -10.85
N LYS A 252 45.48 -0.70 -9.84
CA LYS A 252 46.09 0.49 -9.20
C LYS A 252 46.89 1.35 -10.17
N GLU A 253 47.55 0.75 -11.16
CA GLU A 253 48.35 1.47 -12.17
C GLU A 253 47.42 2.21 -13.15
N GLU A 254 46.41 1.53 -13.68
CA GLU A 254 45.41 2.10 -14.58
C GLU A 254 44.67 3.27 -13.90
N LEU A 255 44.30 3.14 -12.62
CA LEU A 255 43.67 4.22 -11.84
C LEU A 255 44.59 5.44 -11.70
N LYS A 256 45.89 5.23 -11.48
CA LYS A 256 46.87 6.32 -11.40
C LYS A 256 47.01 7.04 -12.75
N GLU A 257 47.06 6.30 -13.85
CA GLU A 257 47.09 6.86 -15.21
C GLU A 257 45.83 7.67 -15.51
N LEU A 258 44.65 7.12 -15.23
CA LEU A 258 43.38 7.81 -15.40
C LEU A 258 43.32 9.11 -14.58
N LYS A 259 43.78 9.08 -13.33
CA LYS A 259 43.86 10.28 -12.47
C LYS A 259 44.78 11.34 -13.10
N ASN A 260 45.95 10.93 -13.61
CA ASN A 260 46.88 11.83 -14.29
C ASN A 260 46.30 12.43 -15.59
N GLU A 261 45.39 11.73 -16.26
CA GLU A 261 44.69 12.24 -17.46
C GLU A 261 43.45 13.11 -17.14
N GLY A 262 43.23 13.40 -15.87
CA GLY A 262 42.16 14.28 -15.39
C GLY A 262 40.81 13.61 -15.26
N PHE A 263 40.77 12.29 -15.05
CA PHE A 263 39.55 11.62 -14.61
C PHE A 263 39.33 11.86 -13.10
N PRO A 264 38.07 11.99 -12.64
CA PRO A 264 37.75 12.31 -11.25
C PRO A 264 37.89 11.08 -10.35
N ILE A 265 39.12 10.71 -10.02
CA ILE A 265 39.49 9.56 -9.19
C ILE A 265 40.17 10.06 -7.91
N GLU A 266 39.69 9.60 -6.75
CA GLU A 266 40.27 9.92 -5.44
C GLU A 266 41.45 9.01 -5.09
#